data_AF-A0A3N5USH2-F1
#
_entry.id   AF-A0A3N5USH2-F1
#
_cell.length_a   1.000
_cell.length_b   1.000
_cell.length_c   1.000
_cell.angle_alpha   90.00
_cell.angle_beta   90.00
_cell.angle_gamma   90.00
#
_symmetry.space_group_name_H-M   'P 1'
#
loop_
_entity.id
_entity.type
_entity.pdbx_description
1 polymer ?
#
loop_
_entity_poly.entity_id
_entity_poly.type
_entity_poly.pdbx_seq_one_letter_code
_entity_poly.pdbx_strand_id
1 'polypeptide(L)'
;MSKSELIKLSGWAFILGGFSFAAILTGSDLFAIPGSEISAILLAVGLLGLRARYGEHVGGFSRASLLLGASGPILLVIVIAMGLSGILTETQITEGLWVLLFGGPAISLLGVSLFGLAALSSQPMPRMNWLPFFAGIWYPAVYFFLAGYLFTHDGEYPGQYHAAMQIIFLIQFLALCALGAVLVSDTPQEMTTV
;
A
#
# COMPACT_ATOMS: atom_id res chain seq x y z
N MET A 1 11.13 13.47 -16.64
CA MET A 1 11.27 12.05 -16.28
C MET A 1 10.63 11.21 -17.37
N SER A 2 11.39 10.31 -17.98
CA SER A 2 10.88 9.40 -19.01
C SER A 2 9.95 8.34 -18.41
N LYS A 3 9.15 7.67 -19.24
CA LYS A 3 8.27 6.57 -18.80
C LYS A 3 9.10 5.44 -18.15
N SER A 4 10.29 5.17 -18.70
CA SER A 4 11.21 4.15 -18.20
C SER A 4 11.73 4.49 -16.80
N GLU A 5 12.18 5.73 -16.60
CA GLU A 5 12.63 6.23 -15.30
C GLU A 5 11.51 6.17 -14.24
N LEU A 6 10.27 6.53 -14.60
CA LEU A 6 9.12 6.44 -13.71
C LEU A 6 8.87 5.00 -13.25
N ILE A 7 8.88 4.04 -14.17
CA ILE A 7 8.65 2.61 -13.86
C ILE A 7 9.71 2.10 -12.90
N LYS A 8 10.98 2.40 -13.16
CA LYS A 8 12.09 2.01 -12.31
C LYS A 8 11.98 2.63 -10.92
N LEU A 9 11.70 3.93 -10.83
CA LEU A 9 11.46 4.62 -9.56
C LEU A 9 10.31 4.00 -8.78
N SER A 10 9.22 3.67 -9.47
CA SER A 10 8.04 3.06 -8.87
C SER A 10 8.30 1.66 -8.33
N GLY A 11 9.16 0.88 -8.99
CA GLY A 11 9.58 -0.42 -8.49
C GLY A 11 10.38 -0.31 -7.19
N TRP A 12 11.31 0.65 -7.12
CA TRP A 12 11.99 0.98 -5.87
C TRP A 12 11.05 1.53 -4.80
N ALA A 13 10.04 2.31 -5.20
CA ALA A 13 9.05 2.84 -4.28
C ALA A 13 8.22 1.72 -3.63
N PHE A 14 7.86 0.65 -4.34
CA PHE A 14 7.24 -0.52 -3.69
C PHE A 14 8.15 -1.19 -2.67
N ILE A 15 9.44 -1.36 -2.99
CA ILE A 15 10.41 -1.99 -2.09
C ILE A 15 10.57 -1.14 -0.82
N LEU A 16 10.87 0.15 -0.99
CA LEU A 16 11.07 1.08 0.14
C LEU A 16 9.77 1.31 0.91
N GLY A 17 8.62 1.35 0.23
CA GLY A 17 7.31 1.44 0.86
C GLY A 17 7.03 0.20 1.71
N GLY A 18 7.39 -0.99 1.23
CA GLY A 18 7.36 -2.22 2.02
C GLY A 18 8.23 -2.14 3.27
N PHE A 19 9.47 -1.65 3.16
CA PHE A 19 10.35 -1.46 4.33
C PHE A 19 9.78 -0.46 5.33
N SER A 20 9.30 0.69 4.85
CA SER A 20 8.66 1.71 5.68
C SER A 20 7.45 1.12 6.40
N PHE A 21 6.62 0.35 5.67
CA PHE A 21 5.46 -0.34 6.23
C PHE A 21 5.84 -1.36 7.30
N ALA A 22 6.87 -2.17 7.07
CA ALA A 22 7.35 -3.15 8.04
C ALA A 22 7.92 -2.47 9.30
N ALA A 23 8.60 -1.33 9.16
CA ALA A 23 9.18 -0.59 10.28
C ALA A 23 8.11 -0.07 11.24
N ILE A 24 6.93 0.35 10.74
CA ILE A 24 5.78 0.76 11.54
C ILE A 24 5.41 -0.31 12.57
N LEU A 25 5.44 -1.58 12.16
CA LEU A 25 4.99 -2.71 12.98
C LEU A 25 5.95 -3.07 14.12
N THR A 26 7.17 -2.52 14.07
CA THR A 26 8.24 -2.80 15.04
C THR A 26 8.69 -1.56 15.82
N GLY A 27 8.23 -0.38 15.43
CA GLY A 27 8.65 0.90 15.98
C GLY A 27 7.76 1.38 17.13
N SER A 28 8.27 2.35 17.90
CA SER A 28 7.42 3.14 18.81
C SER A 28 6.53 4.10 18.01
N ASP A 29 5.53 4.70 18.66
CA ASP A 29 4.61 5.67 18.04
C ASP A 29 5.33 6.80 17.27
N LEU A 30 6.50 7.22 17.77
CA LEU A 30 7.36 8.22 17.15
C LEU A 30 7.83 7.82 15.74
N PHE A 31 7.94 6.52 15.45
CA PHE A 31 8.33 5.97 14.15
C PHE A 31 7.14 5.45 13.34
N ALA A 32 6.07 5.00 14.00
CA ALA A 32 4.90 4.42 13.35
C ALA A 32 4.14 5.46 12.51
N ILE A 33 4.00 6.68 13.01
CA ILE A 33 3.37 7.80 12.30
C ILE A 33 4.17 8.14 11.03
N PRO A 34 5.42 8.67 11.11
CA PRO A 34 6.25 8.98 9.93
C PRO A 34 6.43 7.80 8.99
N GLY A 35 6.53 6.58 9.52
CA GLY A 35 6.62 5.36 8.74
C GLY A 35 5.37 5.10 7.89
N SER A 36 4.17 5.36 8.42
CA SER A 36 2.89 5.21 7.69
C SER A 36 2.78 6.23 6.57
N GLU A 37 3.16 7.47 6.83
CA GLU A 37 3.21 8.53 5.81
C GLU A 37 4.11 8.17 4.64
N ILE A 38 5.37 7.86 4.95
CA ILE A 38 6.38 7.53 3.96
C ILE A 38 5.94 6.28 3.18
N SER A 39 5.40 5.28 3.87
CA SER A 39 4.86 4.07 3.24
C SER A 39 3.74 4.39 2.25
N ALA A 40 2.70 5.13 2.67
CA ALA A 40 1.56 5.46 1.82
C ALA A 40 2.00 6.21 0.56
N ILE A 41 2.90 7.19 0.69
CA ILE A 41 3.41 7.98 -0.44
C ILE A 41 4.19 7.08 -1.39
N LEU A 42 5.09 6.23 -0.88
CA LEU A 42 5.88 5.31 -1.69
C LEU A 42 5.00 4.27 -2.40
N LEU A 43 3.98 3.74 -1.73
CA LEU A 43 2.99 2.84 -2.33
C LEU A 43 2.19 3.54 -3.44
N ALA A 44 1.80 4.81 -3.25
CA ALA A 44 1.12 5.59 -4.29
C ALA A 44 2.02 5.79 -5.53
N VAL A 45 3.30 6.08 -5.35
CA VAL A 45 4.27 6.13 -6.46
C VAL A 45 4.38 4.76 -7.15
N GLY A 46 4.47 3.67 -6.38
CA GLY A 46 4.44 2.31 -6.91
C GLY A 46 3.22 2.02 -7.80
N LEU A 47 2.03 2.36 -7.31
CA LEU A 47 0.75 2.21 -8.02
C LEU A 47 0.72 3.00 -9.34
N LEU A 48 1.26 4.22 -9.35
CA LEU A 48 1.37 5.02 -10.56
C LEU A 48 2.30 4.35 -11.60
N GLY A 49 3.37 3.69 -11.16
CA GLY A 49 4.23 2.87 -12.01
C GLY A 49 3.52 1.66 -12.62
N LEU A 50 2.78 0.89 -11.81
CA LEU A 50 1.94 -0.21 -12.31
C LEU A 50 0.95 0.29 -13.34
N ARG A 51 0.33 1.45 -13.08
CA ARG A 51 -0.63 2.06 -14.01
C ARG A 51 0.04 2.48 -15.31
N ALA A 52 1.22 3.08 -15.24
CA ALA A 52 1.96 3.50 -16.42
C ALA A 52 2.45 2.31 -17.25
N ARG A 53 2.84 1.20 -16.61
CA ARG A 53 3.38 0.02 -17.28
C ARG A 53 2.31 -0.92 -17.82
N TYR A 54 1.33 -1.27 -16.99
CA TYR A 54 0.35 -2.33 -17.26
C TYR A 54 -1.08 -1.81 -17.45
N GLY A 55 -1.36 -0.54 -17.10
CA GLY A 55 -2.70 0.02 -17.07
C GLY A 55 -3.47 0.02 -18.39
N GLU A 56 -2.77 -0.01 -19.53
CA GLU A 56 -3.39 -0.07 -20.87
C GLU A 56 -3.95 -1.47 -21.19
N HIS A 57 -3.45 -2.52 -20.54
CA HIS A 57 -3.79 -3.92 -20.82
C HIS A 57 -4.92 -4.46 -19.93
N VAL A 58 -5.25 -3.77 -18.82
CA VAL A 58 -6.14 -4.26 -17.76
C VAL A 58 -7.54 -3.63 -17.75
N GLY A 59 -7.88 -2.83 -18.76
CA GLY A 59 -9.17 -2.15 -18.88
C GLY A 59 -9.38 -0.97 -17.92
N GLY A 60 -10.49 -0.25 -18.11
CA GLY A 60 -10.78 1.00 -17.38
C GLY A 60 -10.95 0.83 -15.87
N PHE A 61 -11.58 -0.28 -15.44
CA PHE A 61 -11.81 -0.57 -14.02
C PHE A 61 -10.50 -0.69 -13.23
N SER A 62 -9.58 -1.53 -13.72
CA SER A 62 -8.28 -1.74 -13.06
C SER A 62 -7.40 -0.49 -13.09
N ARG A 63 -7.47 0.28 -14.17
CA ARG A 63 -6.81 1.59 -14.25
C ARG A 63 -7.37 2.59 -13.23
N ALA A 64 -8.66 2.54 -12.95
CA ALA A 64 -9.33 3.37 -11.94
C ALA A 64 -8.99 2.89 -10.51
N SER A 65 -8.91 1.58 -10.26
CA SER A 65 -8.54 1.06 -8.94
C SER A 65 -7.12 1.45 -8.53
N LEU A 66 -6.17 1.50 -9.48
CA LEU A 66 -4.81 2.00 -9.21
C LEU A 66 -4.80 3.50 -8.84
N LEU A 67 -5.65 4.31 -9.48
CA LEU A 67 -5.79 5.73 -9.13
C LEU A 67 -6.43 5.92 -7.75
N LEU A 68 -7.45 5.12 -7.45
CA LEU A 68 -8.08 5.11 -6.13
C LEU A 68 -7.12 4.62 -5.04
N GLY A 69 -6.28 3.63 -5.34
CA GLY A 69 -5.21 3.25 -4.41
C GLY A 69 -4.20 4.38 -4.21
N ALA A 70 -3.83 5.10 -5.27
CA ALA A 70 -2.89 6.20 -5.21
C ALA A 70 -3.44 7.43 -4.46
N SER A 71 -4.74 7.49 -4.16
CA SER A 71 -5.32 8.51 -3.29
C SER A 71 -5.25 8.16 -1.80
N GLY A 72 -4.73 7.00 -1.42
CA GLY A 72 -4.48 6.62 -0.02
C GLY A 72 -3.76 7.71 0.81
N PRO A 73 -2.71 8.36 0.30
CA PRO A 73 -2.05 9.49 0.99
C PRO A 73 -2.96 10.71 1.25
N ILE A 74 -4.05 10.89 0.51
CA ILE A 74 -4.97 12.03 0.69
C ILE A 74 -5.69 11.91 2.04
N LEU A 75 -6.11 10.71 2.43
CA LEU A 75 -6.70 10.47 3.77
C LEU A 75 -5.74 10.90 4.86
N LEU A 76 -4.46 10.61 4.66
CA LEU A 76 -3.42 10.92 5.62
C LEU A 76 -3.15 12.44 5.71
N VAL A 77 -3.21 13.17 4.60
CA VAL A 77 -3.16 14.64 4.62
C VAL A 77 -4.31 15.24 5.43
N ILE A 78 -5.52 14.67 5.32
CA ILE A 78 -6.69 15.10 6.09
C ILE A 78 -6.43 14.91 7.59
N VAL A 79 -5.90 13.75 8.00
CA VAL A 79 -5.58 13.45 9.40
C VAL A 79 -4.55 14.43 9.97
N ILE A 80 -3.45 14.68 9.22
CA ILE A 80 -2.42 15.63 9.64
C ILE A 80 -3.00 17.03 9.78
N ALA A 81 -3.81 17.48 8.81
CA ALA A 81 -4.45 18.80 8.86
C ALA A 81 -5.40 18.95 10.06
N MET A 82 -6.18 17.91 10.37
CA MET A 82 -7.04 17.88 11.56
C MET A 82 -6.25 17.90 12.87
N GLY A 83 -5.10 17.21 12.92
CA GLY A 83 -4.19 17.25 14.06
C GLY A 83 -3.56 18.64 14.27
N LEU A 84 -3.02 19.24 13.20
CA LEU A 84 -2.40 20.56 13.24
C LEU A 84 -3.38 21.69 13.57
N SER A 85 -4.66 21.54 13.20
CA SER A 85 -5.72 22.52 13.50
C SER A 85 -6.27 22.41 14.91
N GLY A 86 -5.79 21.46 15.73
CA GLY A 86 -6.28 21.25 17.09
C GLY A 86 -7.71 20.73 17.16
N ILE A 87 -8.24 20.21 16.05
CA ILE A 87 -9.57 19.58 16.00
C ILE A 87 -9.54 18.24 16.73
N LEU A 88 -8.40 17.55 16.74
CA LEU A 88 -8.21 16.28 17.42
C LEU A 88 -7.66 16.54 18.83
N THR A 89 -8.46 16.22 19.85
CA THR A 89 -8.04 16.25 21.27
C THR A 89 -7.26 14.99 21.64
N GLU A 90 -6.37 15.02 22.65
CA GLU A 90 -5.51 13.88 23.07
C GLU A 90 -6.27 12.55 23.25
N THR A 91 -7.53 12.61 23.70
CA THR A 91 -8.41 11.45 23.89
C THR A 91 -9.03 10.93 22.57
N GLN A 92 -9.21 11.79 21.57
CA GLN A 92 -9.67 11.39 20.23
C GLN A 92 -8.51 10.91 19.34
N ILE A 93 -7.30 11.38 19.64
CA ILE A 93 -6.04 10.95 19.03
C ILE A 93 -5.77 9.46 19.30
N THR A 94 -6.23 8.93 20.44
CA THR A 94 -5.84 7.60 20.91
C THR A 94 -6.69 6.44 20.37
N GLU A 95 -7.92 6.66 19.89
CA GLU A 95 -8.78 5.56 19.38
C GLU A 95 -9.15 5.67 17.89
N GLY A 96 -9.60 6.86 17.43
CA GLY A 96 -10.05 7.04 16.04
C GLY A 96 -8.93 7.37 15.06
N LEU A 97 -7.85 7.99 15.53
CA LEU A 97 -6.78 8.51 14.68
C LEU A 97 -5.88 7.38 14.16
N TRP A 98 -5.68 6.32 14.94
CA TRP A 98 -4.96 5.13 14.48
C TRP A 98 -5.62 4.47 13.28
N VAL A 99 -6.96 4.32 13.32
CA VAL A 99 -7.72 3.78 12.18
C VAL A 99 -7.52 4.64 10.94
N LEU A 100 -7.58 5.96 11.07
CA LEU A 100 -7.40 6.88 9.94
C LEU A 100 -5.95 6.93 9.41
N LEU A 101 -4.96 6.90 10.32
CA LEU A 101 -3.53 6.89 10.01
C LEU A 101 -3.12 5.62 9.23
N PHE A 102 -3.76 4.50 9.56
CA PHE A 102 -3.55 3.20 8.93
C PHE A 102 -4.44 2.94 7.70
N GLY A 103 -5.48 3.76 7.52
CA GLY A 103 -6.39 3.69 6.38
C GLY A 103 -5.73 4.05 5.05
N GLY A 104 -4.76 4.98 5.04
CA GLY A 104 -4.05 5.38 3.83
C GLY A 104 -3.35 4.20 3.12
N PRO A 105 -2.42 3.50 3.80
CA PRO A 105 -1.82 2.28 3.27
C PRO A 105 -2.84 1.19 2.92
N ALA A 106 -3.95 1.09 3.67
CA ALA A 106 -5.00 0.09 3.41
C ALA A 106 -5.68 0.35 2.06
N ILE A 107 -6.02 1.61 1.77
CA ILE A 107 -6.60 1.98 0.47
C ILE A 107 -5.60 1.76 -0.66
N SER A 108 -4.33 2.13 -0.47
CA SER A 108 -3.30 1.89 -1.48
C SER A 108 -3.15 0.40 -1.80
N LEU A 109 -3.04 -0.45 -0.79
CA LEU A 109 -2.90 -1.89 -0.94
C LEU A 109 -4.18 -2.56 -1.46
N LEU A 110 -5.36 -2.03 -1.12
CA LEU A 110 -6.62 -2.44 -1.74
C LEU A 110 -6.62 -2.11 -3.25
N GLY A 111 -6.11 -0.95 -3.65
CA GLY A 111 -5.91 -0.60 -5.06
C GLY A 111 -4.99 -1.58 -5.80
N VAL A 112 -3.90 -2.01 -5.16
CA VAL A 112 -3.01 -3.07 -5.69
C VAL A 112 -3.77 -4.40 -5.81
N SER A 113 -4.58 -4.75 -4.81
CA SER A 113 -5.37 -6.00 -4.77
C SER A 113 -6.36 -6.07 -5.92
N LEU A 114 -7.14 -5.00 -6.12
CA LEU A 114 -8.13 -4.89 -7.19
C LEU A 114 -7.47 -4.92 -8.57
N PHE A 115 -6.32 -4.26 -8.73
CA PHE A 115 -5.50 -4.39 -9.94
C PHE A 115 -5.06 -5.85 -10.15
N GLY A 116 -4.62 -6.53 -9.11
CA GLY A 116 -4.21 -7.93 -9.16
C GLY A 116 -5.32 -8.88 -9.57
N LEU A 117 -6.54 -8.67 -9.08
CA LEU A 117 -7.71 -9.44 -9.54
C LEU A 117 -7.96 -9.27 -11.04
N ALA A 118 -7.84 -8.05 -11.55
CA ALA A 118 -7.93 -7.81 -12.99
C ALA A 118 -6.73 -8.38 -13.76
N ALA A 119 -5.53 -8.39 -13.16
CA ALA A 119 -4.33 -8.96 -13.77
C ALA A 119 -4.43 -10.49 -13.92
N LEU A 120 -5.11 -11.19 -13.01
CA LEU A 120 -5.36 -12.62 -13.13
C LEU A 120 -6.14 -12.99 -14.40
N SER A 121 -7.08 -12.15 -14.83
CA SER A 121 -7.91 -12.40 -16.02
C SER A 121 -7.28 -11.88 -17.31
N SER A 122 -6.73 -10.67 -17.28
CA SER A 122 -6.17 -10.00 -18.47
C SER A 122 -4.71 -10.34 -18.75
N GLN A 123 -4.02 -10.95 -17.78
CA GLN A 123 -2.61 -11.35 -17.85
C GLN A 123 -1.66 -10.26 -18.41
N PRO A 124 -1.71 -9.03 -17.86
CA PRO A 124 -0.97 -7.89 -18.40
C PRO A 124 0.55 -7.96 -18.13
N MET A 125 0.96 -8.76 -17.15
CA MET A 125 2.37 -8.94 -16.78
C MET A 125 2.93 -10.17 -17.51
N PRO A 126 4.20 -10.13 -17.96
CA PRO A 126 4.83 -11.28 -18.62
C PRO A 126 4.87 -12.54 -17.75
N ARG A 127 4.90 -12.36 -16.43
CA ARG A 127 4.93 -13.43 -15.43
C ARG A 127 4.28 -12.95 -14.13
N MET A 128 3.87 -13.90 -13.30
CA MET A 128 3.38 -13.65 -11.94
C MET A 128 2.17 -12.68 -11.86
N ASN A 129 1.19 -12.84 -12.75
CA ASN A 129 -0.05 -12.03 -12.74
C ASN A 129 -0.85 -12.09 -11.42
N TRP A 130 -0.62 -13.12 -10.59
CA TRP A 130 -1.20 -13.25 -9.26
C TRP A 130 -0.52 -12.38 -8.18
N LEU A 131 0.72 -11.94 -8.44
CA LEU A 131 1.56 -11.27 -7.45
C LEU A 131 0.97 -9.95 -6.96
N PRO A 132 0.39 -9.06 -7.79
CA PRO A 132 -0.19 -7.83 -7.28
C PRO A 132 -1.36 -8.09 -6.33
N PHE A 133 -2.19 -9.12 -6.58
CA PHE A 133 -3.28 -9.47 -5.67
C PHE A 133 -2.71 -9.90 -4.31
N PHE A 134 -1.75 -10.82 -4.36
CA PHE A 134 -1.10 -11.34 -3.18
C PHE A 134 -0.31 -10.27 -2.42
N ALA A 135 0.30 -9.31 -3.12
CA ALA A 135 1.01 -8.17 -2.54
C ALA A 135 0.08 -7.03 -2.10
N GLY A 136 -1.23 -7.16 -2.27
CA GLY A 136 -2.18 -6.12 -1.88
C GLY A 136 -3.10 -6.54 -0.74
N ILE A 137 -3.50 -7.82 -0.67
CA ILE A 137 -4.71 -8.21 0.06
C ILE A 137 -4.54 -8.33 1.57
N TRP A 138 -3.33 -8.64 2.03
CA TRP A 138 -3.09 -9.05 3.41
C TRP A 138 -3.37 -7.95 4.43
N TYR A 139 -2.80 -6.76 4.22
CA TYR A 139 -2.99 -5.66 5.16
C TYR A 139 -4.44 -5.14 5.17
N PRO A 140 -5.11 -4.87 4.03
CA PRO A 140 -6.53 -4.54 4.03
C PRO A 140 -7.38 -5.58 4.77
N ALA A 141 -7.13 -6.88 4.55
CA ALA A 141 -7.87 -7.94 5.24
C ALA A 141 -7.69 -7.88 6.77
N VAL A 142 -6.44 -7.73 7.25
CA VAL A 142 -6.14 -7.58 8.68
C VAL A 142 -6.73 -6.28 9.24
N TYR A 143 -6.62 -5.18 8.50
CA TYR A 143 -7.14 -3.87 8.90
C TYR A 143 -8.66 -3.90 9.09
N PHE A 144 -9.42 -4.43 8.13
CA PHE A 144 -10.88 -4.51 8.25
C PHE A 144 -11.32 -5.52 9.31
N PHE A 145 -10.59 -6.64 9.46
CA PHE A 145 -10.81 -7.57 10.55
C PHE A 145 -10.62 -6.91 11.93
N LEU A 146 -9.50 -6.21 12.13
CA LEU A 146 -9.21 -5.48 13.37
C LEU A 146 -10.25 -4.39 13.65
N ALA A 147 -10.59 -3.58 12.64
CA ALA A 147 -11.59 -2.53 12.79
C ALA A 147 -12.96 -3.11 13.20
N GLY A 148 -13.39 -4.20 12.57
CA GLY A 148 -14.63 -4.91 12.93
C GLY A 148 -14.56 -5.55 14.32
N TYR A 149 -13.42 -6.12 14.70
CA TYR A 149 -13.22 -6.70 16.02
C TYR A 149 -13.33 -5.65 17.13
N LEU A 150 -12.58 -4.54 16.98
CA LEU A 150 -12.60 -3.42 17.93
C LEU A 150 -14.02 -2.86 18.08
N PHE A 151 -14.76 -2.72 16.98
CA PHE A 151 -16.14 -2.24 17.01
C PHE A 151 -17.10 -3.20 17.73
N THR A 152 -16.85 -4.50 17.67
CA THR A 152 -17.74 -5.53 18.25
C THR A 152 -17.38 -5.91 19.69
N HIS A 153 -16.18 -5.55 20.16
CA HIS A 153 -15.65 -5.89 21.47
C HIS A 153 -15.25 -4.64 22.26
N ASP A 154 -15.99 -3.54 22.13
CA ASP A 154 -15.80 -2.30 22.90
C ASP A 154 -14.36 -1.78 22.95
N GLY A 155 -13.62 -1.89 21.83
CA GLY A 155 -12.24 -1.44 21.71
C GLY A 155 -11.19 -2.42 22.21
N GLU A 156 -11.56 -3.63 22.64
CA GLU A 156 -10.59 -4.65 23.06
C GLU A 156 -9.72 -5.12 21.88
N TYR A 157 -8.40 -4.97 22.03
CA TYR A 157 -7.45 -5.45 21.02
C TYR A 157 -7.27 -6.97 21.11
N PRO A 158 -7.40 -7.72 19.99
CA PRO A 158 -7.30 -9.18 20.04
C PRO A 158 -5.84 -9.65 20.04
N GLY A 159 -5.17 -9.51 21.18
CA GLY A 159 -3.75 -9.83 21.35
C GLY A 159 -3.36 -11.27 20.96
N GLN A 160 -4.30 -12.21 21.05
CA GLN A 160 -4.11 -13.60 20.64
C GLN A 160 -3.78 -13.78 19.14
N TYR A 161 -4.16 -12.82 18.28
CA TYR A 161 -3.84 -12.86 16.84
C TYR A 161 -2.55 -12.13 16.48
N HIS A 162 -1.84 -11.54 17.45
CA HIS A 162 -0.67 -10.70 17.19
C HIS A 162 0.42 -11.44 16.39
N ALA A 163 0.75 -12.68 16.77
CA ALA A 163 1.73 -13.49 16.04
C ALA A 163 1.30 -13.79 14.59
N ALA A 164 0.02 -14.10 14.38
CA ALA A 164 -0.52 -14.34 13.04
C ALA A 164 -0.46 -13.08 12.17
N MET A 165 -0.77 -11.91 12.74
CA MET A 165 -0.67 -10.62 12.06
C MET A 165 0.76 -10.31 11.63
N GLN A 166 1.76 -10.55 12.50
CA GLN A 166 3.17 -10.37 12.16
C GLN A 166 3.59 -11.24 10.96
N ILE A 167 3.17 -12.51 10.93
CA ILE A 167 3.46 -13.43 9.81
C ILE A 167 2.81 -12.92 8.53
N ILE A 168 1.54 -12.50 8.59
CA ILE A 168 0.81 -11.95 7.44
C ILE A 168 1.51 -10.69 6.90
N PHE A 169 1.99 -9.81 7.78
CA PHE A 169 2.71 -8.62 7.37
C PHE A 169 4.10 -8.91 6.79
N LEU A 170 4.80 -9.94 7.29
CA LEU A 170 6.04 -10.41 6.66
C LEU A 170 5.80 -10.94 5.25
N ILE A 171 4.74 -11.74 5.05
CA ILE A 171 4.34 -12.23 3.73
C ILE A 171 4.02 -11.06 2.78
N GLN A 172 3.26 -10.09 3.26
CA GLN A 172 2.92 -8.86 2.55
C GLN A 172 4.17 -8.07 2.15
N PHE A 173 5.13 -7.90 3.06
CA PHE A 173 6.40 -7.23 2.81
C PHE A 173 7.18 -7.93 1.67
N LEU A 174 7.36 -9.24 1.77
CA LEU A 174 8.07 -10.01 0.74
C LEU A 174 7.38 -9.93 -0.62
N ALA A 175 6.04 -9.96 -0.64
CA ALA A 175 5.25 -9.83 -1.85
C ALA A 175 5.39 -8.43 -2.49
N LEU A 176 5.42 -7.36 -1.71
CA LEU A 176 5.69 -6.00 -2.19
C LEU A 176 7.11 -5.86 -2.76
N CYS A 177 8.11 -6.44 -2.09
CA CYS A 177 9.47 -6.45 -2.60
C CYS A 177 9.57 -7.19 -3.94
N ALA A 178 8.93 -8.36 -4.05
CA ALA A 178 8.88 -9.11 -5.30
C ALA A 178 8.17 -8.32 -6.41
N LEU A 179 7.06 -7.65 -6.10
CA LEU A 179 6.31 -6.84 -7.06
C LEU A 179 7.16 -5.66 -7.55
N GLY A 180 7.85 -4.98 -6.63
CA GLY A 180 8.78 -3.91 -6.95
C GLY A 180 9.94 -4.40 -7.83
N ALA A 181 10.53 -5.56 -7.51
CA ALA A 181 11.59 -6.16 -8.30
C ALA A 181 11.16 -6.51 -9.73
N VAL A 182 9.95 -7.05 -9.91
CA VAL A 182 9.36 -7.29 -11.25
C VAL A 182 9.20 -5.97 -12.01
N LEU A 183 8.72 -4.92 -11.35
CA LEU A 183 8.55 -3.62 -12.01
C LEU A 183 9.90 -3.01 -12.44
N VAL A 184 10.94 -3.15 -11.61
CA VAL A 184 12.31 -2.75 -11.97
C VAL A 184 12.84 -3.58 -13.14
N SER A 185 12.66 -4.91 -13.14
CA SER A 185 13.17 -5.78 -14.21
C SER A 185 12.49 -5.53 -15.55
N ASP A 186 11.22 -5.14 -15.53
CA ASP A 186 10.39 -4.98 -16.73
C ASP A 186 10.48 -3.56 -17.32
N THR A 187 11.43 -2.75 -16.82
CA THR A 187 11.75 -1.42 -17.33
C THR A 187 12.25 -1.53 -18.77
N PRO A 188 11.61 -0.86 -19.76
CA PRO A 188 12.09 -0.88 -21.14
C PRO A 188 13.52 -0.33 -21.20
N GLN A 189 14.45 -1.11 -21.74
CA GLN A 189 15.74 -0.58 -22.15
C GLN A 189 15.45 0.35 -23.32
N GLU A 190 15.64 1.67 -23.12
CA GLU A 190 15.69 2.59 -24.25
C GLU A 190 16.82 2.08 -25.15
N MET A 191 16.47 1.54 -26.31
CA MET A 191 17.45 1.12 -27.30
C MET A 191 18.22 2.38 -27.67
N THR A 192 19.43 2.52 -27.13
CA THR A 192 20.45 3.44 -27.63
C THR A 192 20.83 2.96 -29.03
N THR A 193 19.97 3.27 -30.00
CA THR A 193 20.34 3.27 -31.41
C THR A 193 21.25 4.46 -31.61
N VAL A 194 22.56 4.19 -31.54
CA VAL A 194 23.61 5.06 -32.07
C VAL A 194 23.59 4.98 -33.59
#